data_AF-A0A1F0ZT79-F1
#
_entry.id   AF-A0A1F0ZT79-F1
#
_cell.length_a   1.000
_cell.length_b   1.000
_cell.length_c   1.000
_cell.angle_alpha   90.00
_cell.angle_beta   90.00
_cell.angle_gamma   90.00
#
_symmetry.space_group_name_H-M   'P 1'
#
loop_
_entity.id
_entity.type
_entity.pdbx_description
1 polymer ?
#
loop_
_entity_poly.entity_id
_entity_poly.type
_entity_poly.pdbx_seq_one_letter_code
_entity_poly.pdbx_strand_id
1 'polypeptide(L)'
;MNRRELVRLGWRESSLAYLEKHLQGLKDPQAYQEQYQSVFFFASPLFQNMWFQEIKDLTETAAQDLLRGVMKILLMPSDLSGTCEETAFLLSRMSPDCPPGSDFWKAFSHVVQIAFEKDPLADQSGDQLLKRQVHQLRYLLSSYQAQWIRTHKARAGQTDEEALQAYIQKARAVTVDAYAAARLHNKVSLGPDGHLHYPSGASQQVNFKVLLNFHTEYILDQAGRFLNEVDPVEVSENGIVNGASFNYGLARGRTHKDLDIDPVKAWDPAFRKQVLYRQGIRYLAPKNDRSVEGYWSRKGVFAQGGKSYKQQVAQRVRSFLRGIPRLRWRVLLQNGLHRIL
;
A
#
# COMPACT_ATOMS: atom_id res chain seq x y z
N MET A 1 -25.42 -5.06 -21.82
CA MET A 1 -25.13 -4.54 -20.47
C MET A 1 -26.27 -4.90 -19.51
N ASN A 2 -25.97 -5.46 -18.33
CA ASN A 2 -26.94 -5.70 -17.26
C ASN A 2 -26.90 -4.57 -16.21
N ARG A 3 -27.80 -3.59 -16.34
CA ARG A 3 -27.83 -2.42 -15.44
C ARG A 3 -28.12 -2.78 -13.99
N ARG A 4 -29.00 -3.77 -13.75
CA ARG A 4 -29.38 -4.19 -12.39
C ARG A 4 -28.19 -4.76 -11.62
N GLU A 5 -27.31 -5.48 -12.30
CA GLU A 5 -26.09 -6.01 -11.72
C GLU A 5 -25.13 -4.89 -11.31
N LEU A 6 -24.90 -3.91 -12.18
CA LEU A 6 -24.03 -2.78 -11.88
C LEU A 6 -24.55 -1.93 -10.71
N VAL A 7 -25.87 -1.71 -10.64
CA VAL A 7 -26.49 -1.02 -9.48
C VAL A 7 -26.26 -1.80 -8.18
N ARG A 8 -26.28 -3.14 -8.20
CA ARG A 8 -25.95 -3.98 -7.03
C ARG A 8 -24.47 -3.93 -6.62
N LEU A 9 -23.61 -3.43 -7.50
CA LEU A 9 -22.20 -3.11 -7.23
C LEU A 9 -22.02 -1.65 -6.81
N GLY A 10 -23.10 -0.91 -6.54
CA GLY A 10 -23.03 0.46 -6.06
C GLY A 10 -22.89 1.52 -7.15
N TRP A 11 -22.83 1.14 -8.43
CA TRP A 11 -22.82 2.11 -9.53
C TRP A 11 -24.15 2.87 -9.61
N ARG A 12 -24.07 4.19 -9.74
CA ARG A 12 -25.21 5.12 -9.79
C ARG A 12 -25.38 5.70 -11.19
N GLU A 13 -26.41 6.53 -11.34
CA GLU A 13 -26.81 7.07 -12.65
C GLU A 13 -25.68 7.74 -13.42
N SER A 14 -24.81 8.49 -12.74
CA SER A 14 -23.74 9.24 -13.41
C SER A 14 -22.74 8.33 -14.12
N SER A 15 -22.34 7.21 -13.50
CA SER A 15 -21.43 6.24 -14.12
C SER A 15 -22.14 5.32 -15.10
N LEU A 16 -23.39 4.93 -14.82
CA LEU A 16 -24.18 4.09 -15.70
C LEU A 16 -24.51 4.80 -17.02
N ALA A 17 -24.92 6.06 -16.98
CA ALA A 17 -25.15 6.87 -18.17
C ALA A 17 -23.86 7.06 -19.00
N TYR A 18 -22.71 7.23 -18.32
CA TYR A 18 -21.42 7.26 -19.00
C TYR A 18 -21.11 5.93 -19.69
N LEU A 19 -21.30 4.80 -19.00
CA LEU A 19 -21.07 3.46 -19.56
C LEU A 19 -21.98 3.18 -20.75
N GLU A 20 -23.28 3.46 -20.62
CA GLU A 20 -24.26 3.29 -21.70
C GLU A 20 -23.85 4.08 -22.94
N LYS A 21 -23.50 5.36 -22.78
CA LYS A 21 -23.02 6.20 -23.87
C LYS A 21 -21.71 5.69 -24.48
N HIS A 22 -20.77 5.25 -23.66
CA HIS A 22 -19.49 4.70 -24.11
C HIS A 22 -19.70 3.44 -24.95
N LEU A 23 -20.51 2.50 -24.46
CA LEU A 23 -20.78 1.23 -25.13
C LEU A 23 -21.62 1.39 -26.40
N GLN A 24 -22.56 2.35 -26.46
CA GLN A 24 -23.33 2.65 -27.68
C GLN A 24 -22.44 3.10 -28.85
N GLY A 25 -21.25 3.65 -28.56
CA GLY A 25 -20.28 4.04 -29.59
C GLY A 25 -19.57 2.85 -30.26
N LEU A 26 -19.68 1.64 -29.69
CA LEU A 26 -18.98 0.44 -30.17
C LEU A 26 -19.89 -0.34 -31.12
N LYS A 27 -19.55 -0.34 -32.42
CA LYS A 27 -20.29 -1.07 -33.46
C LYS A 27 -19.89 -2.54 -33.56
N ASP A 28 -18.67 -2.87 -33.15
CA ASP A 28 -18.17 -4.25 -33.13
C ASP A 28 -18.68 -4.99 -31.88
N PRO A 29 -19.42 -6.11 -32.02
CA PRO A 29 -19.92 -6.87 -30.89
C PRO A 29 -18.83 -7.42 -29.96
N GLN A 30 -17.66 -7.78 -30.50
CA GLN A 30 -16.57 -8.28 -29.69
C GLN A 30 -15.98 -7.17 -28.81
N ALA A 31 -15.62 -6.03 -29.41
CA ALA A 31 -15.17 -4.85 -28.67
C ALA A 31 -16.19 -4.38 -27.62
N TYR A 32 -17.50 -4.41 -27.94
CA TYR A 32 -18.56 -4.11 -26.97
C TYR A 32 -18.47 -5.02 -25.75
N GLN A 33 -18.36 -6.33 -25.97
CA GLN A 33 -18.35 -7.32 -24.91
C GLN A 33 -17.08 -7.23 -24.05
N GLU A 34 -15.91 -7.07 -24.67
CA GLU A 34 -14.64 -6.88 -23.98
C GLU A 34 -14.64 -5.62 -23.11
N GLN A 35 -15.11 -4.50 -23.64
CA GLN A 35 -15.23 -3.26 -22.88
C GLN A 35 -16.20 -3.41 -21.71
N TYR A 36 -17.38 -4.01 -21.95
CA TYR A 36 -18.34 -4.23 -20.87
C TYR A 36 -17.79 -5.15 -19.77
N GLN A 37 -17.09 -6.23 -20.13
CA GLN A 37 -16.45 -7.12 -19.17
C GLN A 37 -15.35 -6.43 -18.36
N SER A 38 -14.63 -5.48 -18.94
CA SER A 38 -13.57 -4.74 -18.25
C SER A 38 -14.06 -3.99 -17.01
N VAL A 39 -15.35 -3.62 -16.94
CA VAL A 39 -15.96 -2.98 -15.75
C VAL A 39 -15.87 -3.88 -14.51
N PHE A 40 -15.78 -5.19 -14.68
CA PHE A 40 -15.68 -6.17 -13.60
C PHE A 40 -14.23 -6.51 -13.21
N PHE A 41 -13.26 -5.75 -13.72
CA PHE A 41 -11.87 -5.78 -13.27
C PHE A 41 -11.56 -4.48 -12.55
N PHE A 42 -11.17 -4.58 -11.28
CA PHE A 42 -10.88 -3.42 -10.48
C PHE A 42 -9.75 -2.60 -11.10
N ALA A 43 -9.91 -1.28 -11.15
CA ALA A 43 -8.96 -0.35 -11.76
C ALA A 43 -8.71 -0.56 -13.27
N SER A 44 -9.58 -1.24 -14.02
CA SER A 44 -9.53 -1.19 -15.49
C SER A 44 -9.76 0.23 -16.02
N PRO A 45 -9.31 0.57 -17.24
CA PRO A 45 -9.51 1.92 -17.78
C PRO A 45 -10.98 2.38 -17.76
N LEU A 46 -11.91 1.49 -18.12
CA LEU A 46 -13.35 1.83 -18.11
C LEU A 46 -13.89 1.93 -16.68
N PHE A 47 -13.47 1.05 -15.76
CA PHE A 47 -13.77 1.15 -14.33
C PHE A 47 -13.32 2.50 -13.77
N GLN A 48 -12.09 2.93 -14.08
CA GLN A 48 -11.55 4.21 -13.62
C GLN A 48 -12.39 5.38 -14.14
N ASN A 49 -12.75 5.37 -15.42
CA ASN A 49 -13.57 6.42 -16.02
C ASN A 49 -14.97 6.51 -15.38
N MET A 50 -15.59 5.36 -15.10
CA MET A 50 -16.85 5.28 -14.35
C MET A 50 -16.68 5.82 -12.92
N TRP A 51 -15.60 5.43 -12.24
CA TRP A 51 -15.26 5.90 -10.90
C TRP A 51 -15.13 7.43 -10.84
N PHE A 52 -14.49 8.05 -11.83
CA PHE A 52 -14.38 9.52 -11.90
C PHE A 52 -15.72 10.23 -12.12
N GLN A 53 -16.74 9.55 -12.65
CA GLN A 53 -18.09 10.12 -12.70
C GLN A 53 -18.81 10.03 -11.36
N GLU A 54 -18.54 8.99 -10.57
CA GLU A 54 -19.16 8.79 -9.26
C GLU A 54 -18.71 9.85 -8.25
N ILE A 55 -17.42 10.18 -8.22
CA ILE A 55 -16.84 10.97 -7.13
C ILE A 55 -17.29 12.44 -7.06
N LYS A 56 -18.05 12.95 -8.02
CA LYS A 56 -18.45 14.36 -8.06
C LYS A 56 -19.43 14.73 -6.95
N ASP A 57 -20.34 13.81 -6.60
CA ASP A 57 -21.42 14.03 -5.64
C ASP A 57 -21.66 12.75 -4.80
N LEU A 58 -20.67 12.36 -3.99
CA LEU A 58 -20.76 11.19 -3.13
C LEU A 58 -21.25 11.54 -1.72
N THR A 59 -22.28 10.84 -1.27
CA THR A 59 -22.63 10.76 0.15
C THR A 59 -21.86 9.62 0.81
N GLU A 60 -21.77 9.63 2.14
CA GLU A 60 -21.15 8.53 2.91
C GLU A 60 -21.76 7.17 2.57
N THR A 61 -23.09 7.05 2.55
CA THR A 61 -23.78 5.80 2.19
C THR A 61 -23.44 5.34 0.77
N ALA A 62 -23.46 6.25 -0.21
CA ALA A 62 -23.12 5.91 -1.59
C ALA A 62 -21.64 5.50 -1.73
N ALA A 63 -20.74 6.12 -0.97
CA ALA A 63 -19.33 5.74 -0.93
C ALA A 63 -19.14 4.34 -0.32
N GLN A 64 -19.84 4.01 0.77
CA GLN A 64 -19.84 2.67 1.34
C GLN A 64 -20.39 1.62 0.37
N ASP A 65 -21.47 1.93 -0.37
CA ASP A 65 -22.04 1.02 -1.37
C ASP A 65 -21.08 0.75 -2.53
N LEU A 66 -20.37 1.77 -3.02
CA LEU A 66 -19.30 1.59 -4.00
C LEU A 66 -18.18 0.70 -3.47
N LEU A 67 -17.75 0.90 -2.21
CA LEU A 67 -16.73 0.05 -1.60
C LEU A 67 -17.20 -1.41 -1.44
N ARG A 68 -18.46 -1.65 -1.07
CA ARG A 68 -19.05 -3.01 -1.08
C ARG A 68 -19.02 -3.63 -2.47
N GLY A 69 -19.29 -2.84 -3.50
CA GLY A 69 -19.14 -3.24 -4.90
C GLY A 69 -17.72 -3.66 -5.24
N VAL A 70 -16.72 -2.88 -4.81
CA VAL A 70 -15.30 -3.20 -4.98
C VAL A 70 -14.94 -4.52 -4.28
N MET A 71 -15.40 -4.73 -3.04
CA MET A 71 -15.15 -6.00 -2.34
C MET A 71 -15.73 -7.20 -3.10
N LYS A 72 -16.92 -7.05 -3.72
CA LYS A 72 -17.52 -8.09 -4.56
C LYS A 72 -16.73 -8.34 -5.85
N ILE A 73 -16.27 -7.28 -6.54
CA ILE A 73 -15.47 -7.40 -7.76
C ILE A 73 -14.14 -8.12 -7.50
N LEU A 74 -13.48 -7.74 -6.41
CA LEU A 74 -12.22 -8.33 -5.97
C LEU A 74 -12.38 -9.72 -5.36
N LEU A 75 -13.61 -10.13 -5.05
CA LEU A 75 -13.90 -11.32 -4.26
C LEU A 75 -13.14 -11.30 -2.91
N MET A 76 -13.06 -10.13 -2.29
CA MET A 76 -12.38 -9.97 -1.01
C MET A 76 -13.00 -10.91 0.03
N PRO A 77 -12.20 -11.75 0.73
CA PRO A 77 -12.70 -12.58 1.81
C PRO A 77 -13.10 -11.69 2.99
N SER A 78 -13.76 -12.28 4.00
CA SER A 78 -14.00 -11.57 5.25
C SER A 78 -12.69 -11.26 6.00
N ASP A 79 -11.70 -12.15 5.91
CA ASP A 79 -10.37 -11.98 6.49
C ASP A 79 -9.35 -12.59 5.52
N LEU A 80 -8.24 -11.89 5.24
CA LEU A 80 -7.16 -12.41 4.42
C LEU A 80 -6.47 -13.58 5.15
N SER A 81 -6.17 -14.64 4.42
CA SER A 81 -5.44 -15.82 4.90
C SER A 81 -3.93 -15.58 5.01
N GLY A 82 -3.39 -14.68 4.19
CA GLY A 82 -1.96 -14.42 4.08
C GLY A 82 -1.19 -15.42 3.20
N THR A 83 -1.88 -16.28 2.45
CA THR A 83 -1.24 -17.21 1.51
C THR A 83 -0.88 -16.53 0.18
N CYS A 84 0.17 -17.02 -0.47
CA CYS A 84 0.58 -16.53 -1.79
C CYS A 84 -0.52 -16.82 -2.84
N GLU A 85 -1.16 -17.99 -2.76
CA GLU A 85 -2.20 -18.43 -3.69
C GLU A 85 -3.45 -17.55 -3.62
N GLU A 86 -3.95 -17.26 -2.41
CA GLU A 86 -5.07 -16.33 -2.24
C GLU A 86 -4.70 -14.94 -2.76
N THR A 87 -3.49 -14.45 -2.42
CA THR A 87 -3.03 -13.13 -2.86
C THR A 87 -2.98 -13.06 -4.39
N ALA A 88 -2.38 -14.06 -5.05
CA ALA A 88 -2.30 -14.12 -6.51
C ALA A 88 -3.70 -14.15 -7.16
N PHE A 89 -4.63 -14.90 -6.60
CA PHE A 89 -6.03 -14.95 -7.06
C PHE A 89 -6.73 -13.59 -6.92
N LEU A 90 -6.62 -12.94 -5.76
CA LEU A 90 -7.25 -11.63 -5.54
C LEU A 90 -6.66 -10.56 -6.47
N LEU A 91 -5.34 -10.59 -6.69
CA LEU A 91 -4.66 -9.68 -7.63
C LEU A 91 -5.10 -9.92 -9.07
N SER A 92 -5.46 -11.14 -9.47
CA SER A 92 -5.97 -11.43 -10.81
C SER A 92 -7.35 -10.82 -11.10
N ARG A 93 -8.02 -10.27 -10.07
CA ARG A 93 -9.28 -9.51 -10.21
C ARG A 93 -9.05 -8.02 -10.50
N MET A 94 -7.80 -7.58 -10.47
CA MET A 94 -7.40 -6.21 -10.79
C MET A 94 -6.88 -6.15 -12.22
N SER A 95 -7.11 -5.02 -12.89
CA SER A 95 -6.50 -4.76 -14.19
C SER A 95 -4.97 -4.73 -14.06
N PRO A 96 -4.20 -5.42 -14.92
CA PRO A 96 -2.75 -5.38 -14.85
C PRO A 96 -2.18 -4.02 -15.27
N ASP A 97 -2.97 -3.16 -15.91
CA ASP A 97 -2.48 -1.95 -16.57
C ASP A 97 -2.53 -0.68 -15.72
N CYS A 98 -3.02 -0.73 -14.48
CA CYS A 98 -3.10 0.46 -13.63
C CYS A 98 -1.76 0.71 -12.89
N PRO A 99 -0.93 1.67 -13.33
CA PRO A 99 0.37 1.88 -12.70
C PRO A 99 0.22 2.44 -11.27
N PRO A 100 1.19 2.20 -10.37
CA PRO A 100 1.18 2.73 -9.00
C PRO A 100 1.13 4.26 -8.88
N GLY A 101 1.43 4.98 -9.97
CA GLY A 101 1.39 6.43 -10.07
C GLY A 101 0.09 6.99 -10.65
N SER A 102 -0.91 6.15 -10.95
CA SER A 102 -2.20 6.58 -11.49
C SER A 102 -2.97 7.48 -10.51
N ASP A 103 -3.65 8.50 -11.05
CA ASP A 103 -4.56 9.36 -10.28
C ASP A 103 -5.77 8.60 -9.73
N PHE A 104 -6.06 7.42 -10.27
CA PHE A 104 -7.07 6.51 -9.75
C PHE A 104 -6.86 6.20 -8.26
N TRP A 105 -5.62 6.01 -7.81
CA TRP A 105 -5.34 5.70 -6.40
C TRP A 105 -5.75 6.82 -5.47
N LYS A 106 -5.54 8.07 -5.88
CA LYS A 106 -6.01 9.24 -5.14
C LYS A 106 -7.54 9.31 -5.13
N ALA A 107 -8.17 9.05 -6.27
CA ALA A 107 -9.64 9.04 -6.36
C ALA A 107 -10.28 7.90 -5.56
N PHE A 108 -9.64 6.73 -5.49
CA PHE A 108 -10.08 5.61 -4.67
C PHE A 108 -10.00 5.97 -3.18
N SER A 109 -8.85 6.50 -2.74
CA SER A 109 -8.65 6.98 -1.37
C SER A 109 -9.70 8.04 -0.97
N HIS A 110 -10.08 8.92 -1.89
CA HIS A 110 -11.10 9.92 -1.63
C HIS A 110 -12.48 9.31 -1.31
N VAL A 111 -12.86 8.22 -1.98
CA VAL A 111 -14.10 7.49 -1.65
C VAL A 111 -14.02 6.87 -0.26
N VAL A 112 -12.86 6.30 0.12
CA VAL A 112 -12.66 5.77 1.48
C VAL A 112 -12.76 6.87 2.54
N GLN A 113 -12.20 8.06 2.26
CA GLN A 113 -12.32 9.21 3.16
C GLN A 113 -13.78 9.63 3.38
N ILE A 114 -14.59 9.66 2.32
CA ILE A 114 -16.03 9.98 2.42
C ILE A 114 -16.81 8.87 3.15
N ALA A 115 -16.50 7.61 2.86
CA ALA A 115 -17.24 6.45 3.39
C ALA A 115 -17.15 6.28 4.92
N PHE A 116 -16.13 6.84 5.55
CA PHE A 116 -15.86 6.69 6.99
C PHE A 116 -15.65 8.05 7.69
N GLU A 117 -16.26 9.11 7.18
CA GLU A 117 -16.17 10.45 7.78
C GLU A 117 -16.91 10.51 9.12
N LYS A 118 -18.15 9.96 9.19
CA LYS A 118 -18.98 9.96 10.40
C LYS A 118 -19.07 8.59 11.08
N ASP A 119 -18.82 7.52 10.34
CA ASP A 119 -18.70 6.15 10.85
C ASP A 119 -17.23 5.71 10.80
N PRO A 120 -16.40 5.98 11.84
CA PRO A 120 -14.96 5.83 11.73
C PRO A 120 -14.54 4.40 11.43
N LEU A 121 -13.55 4.26 10.53
CA LEU A 121 -13.03 2.96 10.12
C LEU A 121 -12.49 2.14 11.31
N ALA A 122 -11.91 2.80 12.32
CA ALA A 122 -11.38 2.14 13.52
C ALA A 122 -12.46 1.67 14.51
N ASP A 123 -13.69 2.19 14.43
CA ASP A 123 -14.78 1.80 15.33
C ASP A 123 -15.33 0.43 14.94
N GLN A 124 -15.57 -0.42 15.94
CA GLN A 124 -16.16 -1.74 15.81
C GLN A 124 -17.71 -1.72 15.78
N SER A 125 -18.34 -0.55 15.81
CA SER A 125 -19.76 -0.38 15.48
C SER A 125 -20.01 -0.42 13.96
N GLY A 126 -21.28 -0.47 13.55
CA GLY A 126 -21.68 -0.38 12.13
C GLY A 126 -21.32 -1.62 11.30
N ASP A 127 -21.05 -1.42 10.01
CA ASP A 127 -20.71 -2.48 9.05
C ASP A 127 -19.26 -2.98 9.25
N GLN A 128 -19.07 -3.82 10.26
CA GLN A 128 -17.75 -4.36 10.61
C GLN A 128 -17.11 -5.19 9.48
N LEU A 129 -17.91 -5.82 8.62
CA LEU A 129 -17.39 -6.60 7.50
C LEU A 129 -16.73 -5.64 6.50
N LEU A 130 -17.44 -4.60 6.07
CA LEU A 130 -16.90 -3.62 5.15
C LEU A 130 -15.66 -2.92 5.72
N LYS A 131 -15.70 -2.49 6.99
CA LYS A 131 -14.56 -1.84 7.66
C LYS A 131 -13.31 -2.72 7.65
N ARG A 132 -13.48 -4.00 7.99
CA ARG A 132 -12.39 -4.98 7.99
C ARG A 132 -11.83 -5.22 6.59
N GLN A 133 -12.71 -5.43 5.60
CA GLN A 133 -12.29 -5.64 4.22
C GLN A 133 -11.58 -4.42 3.63
N VAL A 134 -12.07 -3.21 3.90
CA VAL A 134 -11.43 -1.97 3.44
C VAL A 134 -10.06 -1.78 4.09
N HIS A 135 -9.93 -2.05 5.39
CA HIS A 135 -8.63 -2.02 6.07
C HIS A 135 -7.65 -3.00 5.44
N GLN A 136 -8.06 -4.26 5.27
CA GLN A 136 -7.20 -5.32 4.74
C GLN A 136 -6.89 -5.15 3.25
N LEU A 137 -7.78 -4.51 2.49
CA LEU A 137 -7.55 -4.15 1.10
C LEU A 137 -6.27 -3.29 0.95
N ARG A 138 -5.87 -2.52 1.96
CA ARG A 138 -4.63 -1.72 1.91
C ARG A 138 -3.38 -2.57 1.74
N TYR A 139 -3.37 -3.78 2.29
CA TYR A 139 -2.29 -4.74 2.12
C TYR A 139 -2.28 -5.29 0.70
N LEU A 140 -3.45 -5.67 0.19
CA LEU A 140 -3.61 -6.17 -1.17
C LEU A 140 -3.26 -5.10 -2.22
N LEU A 141 -3.65 -3.83 -2.01
CA LEU A 141 -3.29 -2.72 -2.90
C LEU A 141 -1.78 -2.47 -2.91
N SER A 142 -1.10 -2.55 -1.76
CA SER A 142 0.36 -2.42 -1.73
C SER A 142 1.05 -3.60 -2.44
N SER A 143 0.52 -4.81 -2.25
CA SER A 143 0.97 -6.02 -2.94
C SER A 143 0.77 -5.92 -4.46
N TYR A 144 -0.39 -5.43 -4.91
CA TYR A 144 -0.67 -5.14 -6.32
C TYR A 144 0.37 -4.18 -6.91
N GLN A 145 0.68 -3.10 -6.18
CA GLN A 145 1.63 -2.10 -6.65
C GLN A 145 3.05 -2.64 -6.76
N ALA A 146 3.49 -3.45 -5.78
CA ALA A 146 4.75 -4.17 -5.84
C ALA A 146 4.80 -5.15 -7.03
N GLN A 147 3.74 -5.96 -7.20
CA GLN A 147 3.64 -6.91 -8.30
C GLN A 147 3.59 -6.22 -9.67
N TRP A 148 2.93 -5.07 -9.78
CA TRP A 148 2.92 -4.28 -11.00
C TRP A 148 4.33 -3.88 -11.41
N ILE A 149 5.17 -3.45 -10.45
CA ILE A 149 6.58 -3.10 -10.70
C ILE A 149 7.35 -4.35 -11.17
N ARG A 150 7.19 -5.49 -10.50
CA ARG A 150 7.83 -6.76 -10.88
C ARG A 150 7.49 -7.14 -12.32
N THR A 151 6.21 -7.15 -12.67
CA THR A 151 5.73 -7.54 -14.00
C THR A 151 6.16 -6.56 -15.10
N HIS A 152 6.12 -5.26 -14.86
CA HIS A 152 6.26 -4.25 -15.93
C HIS A 152 7.64 -3.63 -16.03
N LYS A 153 8.52 -3.83 -15.04
CA LYS A 153 9.77 -3.07 -14.91
C LYS A 153 10.98 -3.93 -14.58
N ALA A 154 10.80 -5.05 -13.88
CA ALA A 154 11.90 -5.95 -13.58
C ALA A 154 12.42 -6.62 -14.87
N ARG A 155 13.71 -6.92 -14.85
CA ARG A 155 14.39 -7.76 -15.84
C ARG A 155 14.98 -8.96 -15.11
N ALA A 156 15.29 -10.02 -15.84
CA ALA A 156 15.92 -11.21 -15.26
C ALA A 156 17.17 -10.84 -14.45
N GLY A 157 17.22 -11.30 -13.20
CA GLY A 157 18.32 -11.05 -12.26
C GLY A 157 18.29 -9.69 -11.54
N GLN A 158 17.29 -8.83 -11.78
CA GLN A 158 17.14 -7.56 -11.05
C GLN A 158 16.40 -7.74 -9.72
N THR A 159 16.77 -6.91 -8.76
CA THR A 159 16.06 -6.74 -7.48
C THR A 159 14.79 -5.90 -7.63
N ASP A 160 13.87 -6.00 -6.67
CA ASP A 160 12.70 -5.12 -6.58
C ASP A 160 13.11 -3.64 -6.49
N GLU A 161 14.22 -3.35 -5.80
CA GLU A 161 14.81 -2.01 -5.70
C GLU A 161 15.16 -1.45 -7.08
N GLU A 162 15.86 -2.22 -7.92
CA GLU A 162 16.24 -1.79 -9.28
C GLU A 162 15.03 -1.63 -10.19
N ALA A 163 14.03 -2.51 -10.08
CA ALA A 163 12.77 -2.39 -10.81
C ALA A 163 12.01 -1.11 -10.42
N LEU A 164 11.95 -0.78 -9.13
CA LEU A 164 11.34 0.45 -8.62
C LEU A 164 12.10 1.69 -9.09
N GLN A 165 13.44 1.67 -9.07
CA GLN A 165 14.26 2.76 -9.61
C GLN A 165 13.96 2.99 -11.10
N ALA A 166 13.89 1.92 -11.90
CA ALA A 166 13.58 2.00 -13.32
C ALA A 166 12.18 2.58 -13.58
N TYR A 167 11.19 2.24 -12.74
CA TYR A 167 9.88 2.85 -12.79
C TYR A 167 9.93 4.35 -12.50
N ILE A 168 10.49 4.74 -11.36
CA ILE A 168 10.52 6.14 -10.91
C ILE A 168 11.30 7.02 -11.89
N GLN A 169 12.38 6.51 -12.47
CA GLN A 169 13.15 7.22 -13.49
C GLN A 169 12.29 7.59 -14.72
N LYS A 170 11.29 6.77 -15.06
CA LYS A 170 10.36 7.00 -16.17
C LYS A 170 9.10 7.77 -15.76
N ALA A 171 8.60 7.57 -14.55
CA ALA A 171 7.36 8.17 -14.05
C ALA A 171 7.53 9.67 -13.76
N ARG A 172 7.28 10.51 -14.78
CA ARG A 172 7.60 11.95 -14.70
C ARG A 172 6.69 12.75 -13.77
N ALA A 173 5.44 12.32 -13.61
CA ALA A 173 4.37 13.01 -12.87
C ALA A 173 4.18 12.53 -11.42
N VAL A 174 5.13 11.75 -10.88
CA VAL A 174 5.02 11.18 -9.53
C VAL A 174 5.92 11.96 -8.56
N THR A 175 5.35 12.37 -7.43
CA THR A 175 6.10 12.91 -6.30
C THR A 175 6.67 11.77 -5.50
N VAL A 176 7.98 11.83 -5.20
CA VAL A 176 8.71 10.77 -4.50
C VAL A 176 9.26 11.30 -3.18
N ASP A 177 8.94 10.63 -2.08
CA ASP A 177 9.59 10.82 -0.78
C ASP A 177 10.24 9.52 -0.32
N ALA A 178 11.57 9.47 -0.39
CA ALA A 178 12.39 8.36 0.09
C ALA A 178 12.99 8.61 1.48
N TYR A 179 12.78 9.79 2.08
CA TYR A 179 13.24 10.12 3.43
C TYR A 179 12.13 10.04 4.48
N ALA A 180 10.92 9.68 4.05
CA ALA A 180 9.79 9.30 4.86
C ALA A 180 10.22 8.42 6.05
N ALA A 181 9.50 8.56 7.18
CA ALA A 181 9.86 7.92 8.43
C ALA A 181 9.77 6.39 8.33
N ALA A 182 10.90 5.72 8.06
CA ALA A 182 11.01 4.27 8.04
C ALA A 182 11.11 3.62 9.43
N ARG A 183 11.19 4.42 10.52
CA ARG A 183 11.45 3.94 11.88
C ARG A 183 10.51 2.81 12.31
N LEU A 184 9.23 2.92 12.01
CA LEU A 184 8.20 1.94 12.40
C LEU A 184 8.22 0.67 11.53
N HIS A 185 8.93 0.67 10.41
CA HIS A 185 9.12 -0.48 9.52
C HIS A 185 10.43 -1.22 9.80
N ASN A 186 10.98 -1.08 11.00
CA ASN A 186 12.24 -1.71 11.39
C ASN A 186 12.11 -2.35 12.77
N LYS A 187 10.99 -3.03 12.99
CA LYS A 187 10.75 -3.75 14.23
C LYS A 187 11.64 -4.99 14.29
N VAL A 188 12.15 -5.25 15.49
CA VAL A 188 12.86 -6.48 15.88
C VAL A 188 12.04 -7.19 16.94
N SER A 189 12.14 -8.51 17.03
CA SER A 189 11.50 -9.27 18.11
C SER A 189 12.41 -9.32 19.34
N LEU A 190 11.82 -9.21 20.53
CA LEU A 190 12.45 -9.57 21.79
C LEU A 190 11.96 -10.97 22.16
N GLY A 191 12.88 -11.93 22.25
CA GLY A 191 12.58 -13.31 22.61
C GLY A 191 12.53 -13.55 24.12
N PRO A 192 12.13 -14.76 24.56
CA PRO A 192 12.16 -15.15 25.98
C PRO A 192 13.57 -15.17 26.58
N ASP A 193 14.59 -15.29 25.72
CA ASP A 193 16.02 -15.22 26.07
C ASP A 193 16.49 -13.79 26.40
N GLY A 194 15.63 -12.77 26.19
CA GLY A 194 15.95 -11.37 26.40
C GLY A 194 16.80 -10.76 25.29
N HIS A 195 17.04 -11.47 24.20
CA HIS A 195 17.82 -10.98 23.06
C HIS A 195 16.92 -10.43 21.95
N LEU A 196 17.47 -9.49 21.19
CA LEU A 196 16.82 -8.92 20.02
C LEU A 196 17.15 -9.75 18.79
N HIS A 197 16.11 -10.09 18.04
CA HIS A 197 16.20 -10.89 16.82
C HIS A 197 15.59 -10.10 15.66
N TYR A 198 16.27 -10.08 14.52
CA TYR A 198 15.67 -9.53 13.31
C TYR A 198 14.63 -10.51 12.76
N PRO A 199 13.49 -10.03 12.24
CA PRO A 199 12.52 -10.86 11.55
C PRO A 199 13.19 -11.72 10.47
N SER A 200 12.67 -12.92 10.25
CA SER A 200 13.21 -13.89 9.29
C SER A 200 14.64 -14.36 9.60
N GLY A 201 15.13 -14.17 10.83
CA GLY A 201 16.45 -14.64 11.27
C GLY A 201 17.63 -13.90 10.64
N ALA A 202 17.42 -12.69 10.11
CA ALA A 202 18.49 -11.92 9.50
C ALA A 202 19.59 -11.55 10.52
N SER A 203 20.86 -11.53 10.09
CA SER A 203 21.96 -11.03 10.93
C SER A 203 21.96 -9.49 11.03
N GLN A 204 21.38 -8.83 10.03
CA GLN A 204 21.22 -7.39 9.94
C GLN A 204 20.00 -7.06 9.08
N GLN A 205 19.25 -6.03 9.47
CA GLN A 205 18.14 -5.51 8.70
C GLN A 205 18.15 -3.99 8.77
N VAL A 206 18.02 -3.33 7.61
CA VAL A 206 17.80 -1.89 7.50
C VAL A 206 16.79 -1.66 6.39
N ASN A 207 15.52 -1.64 6.77
CA ASN A 207 14.43 -1.34 5.85
C ASN A 207 14.34 0.17 5.63
N PHE A 208 14.02 0.59 4.41
CA PHE A 208 13.72 1.99 4.10
C PHE A 208 12.40 2.12 3.34
N LYS A 209 11.82 3.32 3.43
CA LYS A 209 10.49 3.62 2.90
C LYS A 209 10.61 4.53 1.68
N VAL A 210 9.81 4.25 0.65
CA VAL A 210 9.62 5.11 -0.51
C VAL A 210 8.12 5.35 -0.68
N LEU A 211 7.70 6.61 -0.62
CA LEU A 211 6.33 7.04 -0.87
C LEU A 211 6.21 7.65 -2.27
N LEU A 212 5.17 7.24 -2.99
CA LEU A 212 4.77 7.82 -4.27
C LEU A 212 3.40 8.48 -4.11
N ASN A 213 3.32 9.80 -4.37
CA ASN A 213 2.08 10.58 -4.24
C ASN A 213 1.33 10.37 -2.90
N PHE A 214 2.07 10.05 -1.83
CA PHE A 214 1.58 9.69 -0.49
C PHE A 214 0.78 8.38 -0.38
N HIS A 215 -0.09 8.07 -1.34
CA HIS A 215 -0.98 6.91 -1.30
C HIS A 215 -0.27 5.57 -1.49
N THR A 216 0.78 5.56 -2.29
CA THR A 216 1.54 4.35 -2.63
C THR A 216 2.80 4.29 -1.78
N GLU A 217 2.98 3.19 -1.06
CA GLU A 217 4.10 2.96 -0.16
C GLU A 217 4.86 1.70 -0.56
N TYR A 218 6.19 1.81 -0.57
CA TYR A 218 7.08 0.67 -0.66
C TYR A 218 8.00 0.66 0.55
N ILE A 219 8.13 -0.50 1.16
CA ILE A 219 9.18 -0.79 2.13
C ILE A 219 10.13 -1.77 1.46
N LEU A 220 11.41 -1.45 1.44
CA LEU A 220 12.45 -2.31 0.88
C LEU A 220 13.38 -2.77 1.98
N ASP A 221 13.75 -4.04 1.94
CA ASP A 221 14.69 -4.62 2.88
C ASP A 221 16.16 -4.31 2.54
N GLN A 222 17.07 -4.94 3.29
CA GLN A 222 18.51 -4.79 3.07
C GLN A 222 18.97 -5.37 1.71
N ALA A 223 18.30 -6.40 1.20
CA ALA A 223 18.59 -7.04 -0.08
C ALA A 223 17.90 -6.35 -1.27
N GLY A 224 17.07 -5.34 -1.01
CA GLY A 224 16.32 -4.63 -2.03
C GLY A 224 15.06 -5.37 -2.50
N ARG A 225 14.47 -6.23 -1.65
CA ARG A 225 13.17 -6.88 -1.87
C ARG A 225 12.05 -6.02 -1.31
N PHE A 226 10.87 -6.03 -1.95
CA PHE A 226 9.67 -5.46 -1.36
C PHE A 226 9.23 -6.24 -0.13
N LEU A 227 8.74 -5.51 0.87
CA LEU A 227 8.13 -6.07 2.06
C LEU A 227 6.64 -5.71 2.05
N ASN A 228 5.80 -6.74 1.96
CA ASN A 228 4.35 -6.63 2.01
C ASN A 228 3.79 -7.64 3.01
N GLU A 229 2.68 -7.31 3.64
CA GLU A 229 1.96 -8.21 4.55
C GLU A 229 1.41 -9.44 3.86
N VAL A 230 0.99 -9.26 2.60
CA VAL A 230 0.56 -10.31 1.69
C VAL A 230 1.29 -10.10 0.36
N ASP A 231 1.77 -11.18 -0.24
CA ASP A 231 2.57 -11.12 -1.46
C ASP A 231 2.27 -12.38 -2.30
N PRO A 232 2.08 -12.27 -3.63
CA PRO A 232 1.77 -13.41 -4.47
C PRO A 232 2.99 -14.32 -4.73
N VAL A 233 4.21 -13.89 -4.38
CA VAL A 233 5.46 -14.60 -4.62
C VAL A 233 6.01 -15.17 -3.32
N GLU A 234 6.21 -14.33 -2.30
CA GLU A 234 6.84 -14.75 -1.04
C GLU A 234 6.32 -13.95 0.15
N VAL A 235 5.81 -14.66 1.16
CA VAL A 235 5.43 -14.07 2.45
C VAL A 235 6.51 -14.36 3.48
N SER A 236 7.15 -13.29 3.98
CA SER A 236 8.20 -13.37 5.00
C SER A 236 7.75 -12.74 6.32
N GLU A 237 8.34 -13.16 7.44
CA GLU A 237 8.10 -12.52 8.74
C GLU A 237 8.40 -11.02 8.70
N ASN A 238 9.48 -10.61 8.02
CA ASN A 238 9.79 -9.18 7.84
C ASN A 238 8.67 -8.45 7.07
N GLY A 239 8.11 -9.05 6.02
CA GLY A 239 6.94 -8.53 5.31
C GLY A 239 5.71 -8.40 6.22
N ILE A 240 5.39 -9.45 6.98
CA ILE A 240 4.25 -9.45 7.91
C ILE A 240 4.40 -8.41 9.02
N VAL A 241 5.61 -8.10 9.48
CA VAL A 241 5.84 -7.22 10.64
C VAL A 241 6.10 -5.77 10.23
N ASN A 242 6.79 -5.57 9.12
CA ASN A 242 7.32 -4.28 8.68
C ASN A 242 6.83 -3.84 7.30
N GLY A 243 5.93 -4.61 6.69
CA GLY A 243 5.43 -4.40 5.33
C GLY A 243 4.83 -3.02 5.06
N ALA A 244 4.71 -2.75 3.78
CA ALA A 244 4.06 -1.57 3.24
C ALA A 244 2.54 -1.75 3.19
N SER A 245 1.81 -0.70 3.54
CA SER A 245 0.36 -0.64 3.34
C SER A 245 -0.02 0.62 2.57
N PHE A 246 -1.01 0.50 1.69
CA PHE A 246 -1.54 1.64 0.95
C PHE A 246 -2.16 2.68 1.90
N ASN A 247 -2.00 3.97 1.62
CA ASN A 247 -2.55 5.05 2.45
C ASN A 247 -3.85 5.60 1.85
N TYR A 248 -4.95 5.51 2.60
CA TYR A 248 -6.22 6.17 2.26
C TYR A 248 -6.24 7.62 2.72
N GLY A 249 -5.55 7.95 3.81
CA GLY A 249 -5.52 9.30 4.35
C GLY A 249 -4.84 10.32 3.44
N LEU A 250 -4.91 11.58 3.86
CA LEU A 250 -4.15 12.67 3.26
C LEU A 250 -2.86 12.90 4.03
N ALA A 251 -1.82 13.37 3.33
CA ALA A 251 -0.51 13.66 3.93
C ALA A 251 -0.56 14.69 5.08
N ARG A 252 -1.62 15.50 5.12
CA ARG A 252 -1.87 16.50 6.15
C ARG A 252 -3.27 16.29 6.72
N GLY A 253 -3.41 16.53 8.01
CA GLY A 253 -4.68 16.36 8.73
C GLY A 253 -4.76 15.04 9.49
N ARG A 254 -5.95 14.74 9.99
CA ARG A 254 -6.19 13.57 10.86
C ARG A 254 -6.48 12.28 10.11
N THR A 255 -6.91 12.35 8.84
CA THR A 255 -7.33 11.18 8.06
C THR A 255 -6.25 10.11 7.91
N HIS A 256 -4.96 10.47 7.88
CA HIS A 256 -3.88 9.48 7.92
C HIS A 256 -3.91 8.66 9.21
N LYS A 257 -4.12 9.30 10.37
CA LYS A 257 -4.26 8.56 11.62
C LYS A 257 -5.53 7.72 11.62
N ASP A 258 -6.66 8.35 11.27
CA ASP A 258 -8.00 7.77 11.41
C ASP A 258 -8.24 6.58 10.47
N LEU A 259 -7.67 6.62 9.25
CA LEU A 259 -7.86 5.58 8.24
C LEU A 259 -6.66 4.64 8.11
N ASP A 260 -5.45 5.11 8.39
CA ASP A 260 -4.24 4.34 8.09
C ASP A 260 -3.56 3.72 9.32
N ILE A 261 -3.73 4.31 10.51
CA ILE A 261 -2.99 3.93 11.73
C ILE A 261 -3.91 3.28 12.77
N ASP A 262 -4.97 3.97 13.20
CA ASP A 262 -5.84 3.53 14.29
C ASP A 262 -6.60 2.21 13.97
N PRO A 263 -7.05 1.94 12.73
CA PRO A 263 -7.76 0.71 12.38
C PRO A 263 -6.95 -0.59 12.51
N VAL A 264 -5.61 -0.51 12.48
CA VAL A 264 -4.69 -1.67 12.45
C VAL A 264 -4.99 -2.67 13.57
N LYS A 265 -5.13 -2.19 14.82
CA LYS A 265 -5.33 -3.09 15.96
C LYS A 265 -6.65 -3.87 15.87
N ALA A 266 -7.72 -3.21 15.40
CA ALA A 266 -9.04 -3.80 15.31
C ALA A 266 -9.13 -4.79 14.15
N TRP A 267 -8.66 -4.38 12.97
CA TRP A 267 -9.00 -5.02 11.71
C TRP A 267 -7.87 -5.78 11.03
N ASP A 268 -6.67 -5.83 11.62
CA ASP A 268 -5.59 -6.70 11.10
C ASP A 268 -6.06 -8.16 10.98
N PRO A 269 -5.64 -8.86 9.92
CA PRO A 269 -6.04 -10.23 9.67
C PRO A 269 -5.46 -11.18 10.73
N ALA A 270 -6.12 -12.31 10.92
CA ALA A 270 -5.75 -13.30 11.94
C ALA A 270 -4.30 -13.79 11.79
N PHE A 271 -3.85 -14.08 10.56
CA PHE A 271 -2.47 -14.56 10.34
C PHE A 271 -1.41 -13.55 10.82
N ARG A 272 -1.64 -12.25 10.56
CA ARG A 272 -0.72 -11.19 11.00
C ARG A 272 -0.74 -11.05 12.51
N LYS A 273 -1.92 -11.12 13.14
CA LYS A 273 -2.06 -11.11 14.61
C LYS A 273 -1.34 -12.29 15.26
N GLN A 274 -1.39 -13.48 14.66
CA GLN A 274 -0.66 -14.66 15.15
C GLN A 274 0.86 -14.47 15.14
N VAL A 275 1.40 -13.73 14.16
CA VAL A 275 2.82 -13.36 14.15
C VAL A 275 3.12 -12.29 15.19
N LEU A 276 2.39 -11.16 15.15
CA LEU A 276 2.67 -9.98 15.98
C LEU A 276 2.47 -10.22 17.49
N TYR A 277 1.55 -11.11 17.85
CA TYR A 277 1.16 -11.38 19.24
C TYR A 277 1.45 -12.82 19.66
N ARG A 278 2.44 -13.48 19.02
CA ARG A 278 2.91 -14.80 19.44
C ARG A 278 3.37 -14.75 20.90
N GLN A 279 2.92 -15.71 21.70
CA GLN A 279 3.28 -15.80 23.12
C GLN A 279 4.81 -15.82 23.29
N GLY A 280 5.32 -14.99 24.21
CA GLY A 280 6.75 -14.90 24.52
C GLY A 280 7.58 -14.09 23.52
N ILE A 281 6.96 -13.55 22.46
CA ILE A 281 7.62 -12.67 21.49
C ILE A 281 6.99 -11.27 21.56
N ARG A 282 7.84 -10.24 21.60
CA ARG A 282 7.38 -8.84 21.50
C ARG A 282 8.14 -8.09 20.43
N TYR A 283 7.44 -7.60 19.41
CA TYR A 283 8.07 -6.72 18.42
C TYR A 283 8.24 -5.29 18.94
N LEU A 284 9.44 -4.74 18.74
CA LEU A 284 9.85 -3.41 19.17
C LEU A 284 10.39 -2.62 17.98
N ALA A 285 9.79 -1.45 17.73
CA ALA A 285 10.38 -0.46 16.82
C ALA A 285 11.42 0.39 17.57
N PRO A 286 12.48 0.88 16.90
CA PRO A 286 13.39 1.86 17.48
C PRO A 286 12.62 3.06 18.06
N LYS A 287 12.95 3.50 19.28
CA LYS A 287 12.32 4.68 19.89
C LYS A 287 12.72 5.94 19.14
N ASN A 288 11.85 6.96 19.13
CA ASN A 288 12.17 8.23 18.47
C ASN A 288 13.04 9.14 19.35
N ASP A 289 14.18 8.63 19.80
CA ASP A 289 15.07 9.33 20.72
C ASP A 289 16.55 8.90 20.52
N ARG A 290 17.42 9.34 21.43
CA ARG A 290 18.86 9.02 21.46
C ARG A 290 19.24 8.01 22.55
N SER A 291 18.25 7.32 23.14
CA SER A 291 18.48 6.29 24.17
C SER A 291 19.17 5.04 23.59
N VAL A 292 19.45 4.04 24.43
CA VAL A 292 20.00 2.75 23.98
C VAL A 292 19.05 2.04 23.00
N GLU A 293 17.73 2.27 23.08
CA GLU A 293 16.75 1.74 22.12
C GLU A 293 16.40 2.76 21.01
N GLY A 294 17.12 3.88 20.97
CA GLY A 294 16.79 5.05 20.16
C GLY A 294 17.26 4.98 18.71
N TYR A 295 16.40 5.39 17.79
CA TYR A 295 16.65 5.48 16.35
C TYR A 295 17.82 6.41 15.99
N TRP A 296 18.08 7.40 16.85
CA TRP A 296 19.13 8.40 16.65
C TRP A 296 20.44 8.05 17.37
N SER A 297 20.46 6.98 18.17
CA SER A 297 21.64 6.59 18.96
C SER A 297 22.68 5.86 18.14
N ARG A 298 23.96 6.27 18.27
CA ARG A 298 25.11 5.61 17.64
C ARG A 298 25.69 4.46 18.48
N LYS A 299 25.22 4.31 19.71
CA LYS A 299 25.65 3.30 20.68
C LYS A 299 24.49 2.43 21.17
N GLY A 300 23.33 2.55 20.53
CA GLY A 300 22.13 1.81 20.89
C GLY A 300 22.09 0.40 20.30
N VAL A 301 21.11 -0.40 20.72
CA VAL A 301 20.90 -1.79 20.26
C VAL A 301 20.66 -1.92 18.76
N PHE A 302 20.15 -0.85 18.13
CA PHE A 302 19.95 -0.77 16.70
C PHE A 302 21.18 -0.21 15.96
N ALA A 303 22.19 0.30 16.66
CA ALA A 303 23.37 0.89 16.02
C ALA A 303 24.29 -0.19 15.45
N GLN A 304 24.85 0.05 14.28
CA GLN A 304 25.77 -0.89 13.62
C GLN A 304 26.92 -0.11 12.98
N GLY A 305 28.15 -0.62 13.12
CA GLY A 305 29.36 0.03 12.61
C GLY A 305 29.54 1.48 13.08
N GLY A 306 29.16 1.78 14.33
CA GLY A 306 29.22 3.13 14.91
C GLY A 306 28.22 4.15 14.34
N LYS A 307 27.27 3.70 13.51
CA LYS A 307 26.23 4.54 12.91
C LYS A 307 24.89 4.31 13.59
N SER A 308 24.18 5.40 13.85
CA SER A 308 22.79 5.28 14.31
C SER A 308 21.91 4.69 13.22
N TYR A 309 20.80 4.11 13.62
CA TYR A 309 19.92 3.45 12.68
C TYR A 309 19.32 4.43 11.66
N LYS A 310 19.03 5.68 12.05
CA LYS A 310 18.70 6.76 11.10
C LYS A 310 19.81 7.03 10.09
N GLN A 311 21.08 6.97 10.49
CA GLN A 311 22.21 7.15 9.55
C GLN A 311 22.32 5.99 8.57
N GLN A 312 22.04 4.77 9.02
CA GLN A 312 22.00 3.58 8.18
C GLN A 312 20.87 3.64 7.15
N VAL A 313 19.64 3.96 7.58
CA VAL A 313 18.51 4.21 6.67
C VAL A 313 18.84 5.31 5.67
N ALA A 314 19.39 6.44 6.13
CA ALA A 314 19.80 7.52 5.23
C ALA A 314 20.92 7.13 4.25
N GLN A 315 21.74 6.13 4.59
CA GLN A 315 22.71 5.55 3.66
C GLN A 315 22.02 4.67 2.61
N ARG A 316 21.07 3.82 3.00
CA ARG A 316 20.26 3.02 2.06
C ARG A 316 19.50 3.91 1.08
N VAL A 317 18.82 4.95 1.58
CA VAL A 317 18.11 5.95 0.73
C VAL A 317 19.06 6.64 -0.26
N ARG A 318 20.27 7.03 0.17
CA ARG A 318 21.26 7.62 -0.75
C ARG A 318 21.73 6.62 -1.80
N SER A 319 21.86 5.34 -1.46
CA SER A 319 22.20 4.28 -2.41
C SER A 319 21.09 4.14 -3.45
N PHE A 320 19.84 4.02 -2.98
CA PHE A 320 18.66 3.95 -3.83
C PHE A 320 18.57 5.10 -4.83
N LEU A 321 18.74 6.35 -4.35
CA LEU A 321 18.67 7.54 -5.20
C LEU A 321 19.80 7.63 -6.23
N ARG A 322 20.91 6.90 -6.07
CA ARG A 322 21.95 6.83 -7.11
C ARG A 322 21.46 6.12 -8.36
N GLY A 323 20.56 5.15 -8.22
CA GLY A 323 19.90 4.48 -9.34
C GLY A 323 18.85 5.34 -10.05
N ILE A 324 18.57 6.55 -9.55
CA ILE A 324 17.58 7.48 -10.13
C ILE A 324 18.23 8.86 -10.36
N PRO A 325 19.16 9.00 -11.33
CA PRO A 325 19.93 10.22 -11.53
C PRO A 325 19.07 11.49 -11.67
N ARG A 326 17.87 11.36 -12.26
CA ARG A 326 16.93 12.48 -12.45
C ARG A 326 16.45 13.08 -11.13
N LEU A 327 16.22 12.24 -10.12
CA LEU A 327 15.69 12.67 -8.83
C LEU A 327 16.76 12.89 -7.77
N ARG A 328 17.95 12.30 -7.96
CA ARG A 328 19.04 12.33 -6.99
C ARG A 328 19.28 13.73 -6.43
N TRP A 329 19.48 14.74 -7.28
CA TRP A 329 19.77 16.10 -6.81
C TRP A 329 18.56 16.81 -6.22
N ARG A 330 17.38 16.64 -6.83
CA ARG A 330 16.13 17.27 -6.36
C ARG A 330 15.74 16.79 -4.96
N VAL A 331 15.74 15.48 -4.74
CA VAL A 331 15.33 14.86 -3.46
C VAL A 331 16.39 15.10 -2.38
N LEU A 332 17.68 15.08 -2.73
CA LEU A 332 18.77 15.37 -1.78
C LEU A 332 18.78 16.84 -1.35
N LEU A 333 18.52 17.79 -2.25
CA LEU A 333 18.50 19.21 -1.90
C LEU A 333 17.29 19.59 -1.04
N GLN A 334 16.09 19.08 -1.37
CA GLN A 334 14.88 19.30 -0.57
C GLN A 334 15.02 18.76 0.86
N ASN A 335 15.71 17.63 1.05
CA ASN A 335 15.93 17.04 2.38
C ASN A 335 17.21 17.51 3.07
N GLY A 336 18.17 18.09 2.33
CA GLY A 336 19.39 18.69 2.87
C GLY A 336 19.13 20.02 3.56
N LEU A 337 18.16 20.81 3.07
CA LEU A 337 17.70 22.05 3.71
C LEU A 337 17.02 21.78 5.07
N HIS A 338 16.31 20.66 5.21
CA HIS A 338 15.72 20.21 6.49
C HIS A 338 16.73 19.62 7.51
N ARG A 339 18.05 19.69 7.22
CA ARG A 339 19.11 19.33 8.17
C ARG A 339 19.88 20.53 8.73
N ILE A 340 19.55 21.75 8.30
CA ILE A 340 20.13 23.01 8.79
C ILE A 340 19.18 23.73 9.78
N LEU A 341 17.93 23.27 9.88
CA LEU A 341 16.97 23.59 10.94
C LEU A 341 16.67 22.31 11.73
#